data_AF-A0A8S3T8G5-F1
#
_entry.id   AF-A0A8S3T8G5-F1
#
_cell.length_a   1.000
_cell.length_b   1.000
_cell.length_c   1.000
_cell.angle_alpha   90.00
_cell.angle_beta   90.00
_cell.angle_gamma   90.00
#
_symmetry.space_group_name_H-M   'P 1'
#
loop_
_entity.id
_entity.type
_entity.pdbx_description
1 polymer ?
#
loop_
_entity_poly.entity_id
_entity_poly.type
_entity_poly.pdbx_seq_one_letter_code
_entity_poly.pdbx_strand_id
1 'polypeptide(L)'
;MENVSVADFMLSKNGLNSMIKGKSTHNQRIERLWRDVYDGVLSFFYNIFYYMEDQGILDPLNQIHLATLHFIFISEINKKLEFWRDAWAGHRLRTARSSPLNLWTSGQLQNPVGLDGAANLQNYGVEGFVDQNDVEDGERPIFASLAYLINEQCRDIIAQEFIRNGNNFGIDDFLRCLEIVERYN
;
A
#
# COMPACT_ATOMS: atom_id res chain seq x y z
N MET A 1 -12.32 -1.76 -26.02
CA MET A 1 -13.27 -1.74 -24.89
C MET A 1 -12.53 -2.34 -23.72
N GLU A 2 -12.43 -1.64 -22.58
CA GLU A 2 -11.80 -2.19 -21.37
C GLU A 2 -12.76 -3.22 -20.74
N ASN A 3 -12.24 -4.29 -20.13
CA ASN A 3 -13.03 -5.37 -19.50
C ASN A 3 -13.94 -6.20 -20.43
N VAL A 4 -13.47 -6.53 -21.64
CA VAL A 4 -14.21 -7.36 -22.63
C VAL A 4 -14.66 -8.70 -22.05
N SER A 5 -13.79 -9.38 -21.31
CA SER A 5 -14.10 -10.69 -20.72
C SER A 5 -15.23 -10.62 -19.70
N VAL A 6 -15.31 -9.53 -18.91
CA VAL A 6 -16.39 -9.29 -17.95
C VAL A 6 -17.70 -8.99 -18.68
N ALA A 7 -17.62 -8.24 -19.78
CA ALA A 7 -18.77 -7.97 -20.63
C ALA A 7 -19.34 -9.24 -21.28
N ASP A 8 -18.48 -10.11 -21.80
CA ASP A 8 -18.89 -11.40 -22.39
C ASP A 8 -19.48 -12.35 -21.33
N PHE A 9 -18.91 -12.36 -20.12
CA PHE A 9 -19.48 -13.07 -18.98
C PHE A 9 -20.87 -12.53 -18.60
N MET A 10 -21.03 -11.20 -18.51
CA MET A 10 -22.33 -10.58 -18.21
C MET A 10 -23.37 -10.90 -19.29
N LEU A 11 -23.00 -10.83 -20.56
CA LEU A 11 -23.90 -11.13 -21.68
C LEU A 11 -24.31 -12.61 -21.69
N SER A 12 -23.37 -13.52 -21.42
CA SER A 12 -23.65 -14.96 -21.39
C SER A 12 -24.47 -15.39 -20.18
N LYS A 13 -24.27 -14.80 -19.00
CA LYS A 13 -25.01 -15.16 -17.77
C LYS A 13 -26.36 -14.48 -17.64
N ASN A 14 -26.45 -13.20 -18.01
CA ASN A 14 -27.59 -12.34 -17.67
C ASN A 14 -28.33 -11.79 -18.91
N GLY A 15 -27.89 -12.13 -20.12
CA GLY A 15 -28.57 -11.82 -21.38
C GLY A 15 -28.21 -10.48 -22.03
N LEU A 16 -28.76 -10.26 -23.23
CA LEU A 16 -28.62 -8.99 -23.95
C LEU A 16 -29.24 -7.86 -23.10
N ASN A 17 -28.42 -6.86 -22.75
CA ASN A 17 -28.69 -5.69 -21.87
C ASN A 17 -28.18 -5.78 -20.42
N SER A 18 -27.58 -6.90 -20.01
CA SER A 18 -26.92 -6.99 -18.70
C SER A 18 -25.59 -6.25 -18.62
N MET A 19 -24.99 -5.99 -19.78
CA MET A 19 -23.66 -5.46 -19.90
C MET A 19 -23.63 -3.98 -19.51
N ILE A 20 -22.95 -3.68 -18.41
CA ILE A 20 -22.72 -2.31 -17.96
C ILE A 20 -21.65 -1.69 -18.89
N LYS A 21 -22.11 -0.85 -19.82
CA LYS A 21 -21.26 -0.09 -20.74
C LYS A 21 -21.18 1.37 -20.28
N GLY A 22 -19.98 1.93 -20.18
CA GLY A 22 -19.78 3.34 -19.85
C GLY A 22 -18.36 3.61 -19.34
N LYS A 23 -17.97 4.89 -19.25
CA LYS A 23 -16.75 5.27 -18.53
C LYS A 23 -16.92 4.85 -17.07
N SER A 24 -15.89 4.26 -16.46
CA SER A 24 -15.87 3.91 -15.03
C SER A 24 -15.75 5.17 -14.16
N THR A 25 -16.73 6.08 -14.26
CA THR A 25 -16.77 7.32 -13.47
C THR A 25 -17.07 7.06 -12.00
N HIS A 26 -17.45 5.83 -11.65
CA HIS A 26 -17.76 5.43 -10.29
C HIS A 26 -16.50 5.33 -9.40
N ASN A 27 -15.32 5.12 -10.00
CA ASN A 27 -14.05 5.00 -9.27
C ASN A 27 -13.39 6.36 -8.94
N GLN A 28 -13.97 7.48 -9.38
CA GLN A 28 -13.37 8.82 -9.24
C GLN A 28 -13.02 9.20 -7.79
N ARG A 29 -13.81 8.73 -6.81
CA ARG A 29 -13.55 9.00 -5.39
C ARG A 29 -12.32 8.26 -4.88
N ILE A 30 -12.18 7.00 -5.27
CA ILE A 30 -11.01 6.17 -4.95
C ILE A 30 -9.78 6.75 -5.65
N GLU A 31 -9.87 7.11 -6.93
CA GLU A 31 -8.76 7.76 -7.66
C GLU A 31 -8.34 9.11 -7.06
N ARG A 32 -9.30 9.92 -6.59
CA ARG A 32 -8.96 11.16 -5.88
C ARG A 32 -8.27 10.87 -4.56
N LEU A 33 -8.76 9.89 -3.79
CA LEU A 33 -8.10 9.48 -2.55
C LEU A 33 -6.67 8.99 -2.81
N TRP A 34 -6.45 8.17 -3.85
CA TRP A 34 -5.11 7.72 -4.24
C TRP A 34 -4.17 8.88 -4.57
N ARG A 35 -4.65 9.91 -5.28
CA ARG A 35 -3.86 11.13 -5.51
C ARG A 35 -3.54 11.85 -4.21
N ASP A 36 -4.53 12.04 -3.33
CA ASP A 36 -4.31 12.72 -2.05
C ASP A 36 -3.30 11.96 -1.16
N VAL A 37 -3.33 10.62 -1.17
CA VAL A 37 -2.36 9.75 -0.47
C VAL A 37 -0.97 9.90 -1.08
N TYR A 38 -0.88 9.88 -2.40
CA TYR A 38 0.40 10.05 -3.09
C TYR A 38 1.00 11.42 -2.78
N ASP A 39 0.25 12.49 -3.01
CA ASP A 39 0.71 13.85 -2.79
C ASP A 39 1.07 14.09 -1.32
N GLY A 40 0.25 13.58 -0.39
CA GLY A 40 0.41 13.81 1.04
C GLY A 40 1.45 12.94 1.75
N VAL A 41 1.79 11.77 1.19
CA VAL A 41 2.70 10.81 1.85
C VAL A 41 3.72 10.21 0.89
N LEU A 42 3.27 9.55 -0.18
CA LEU A 42 4.14 8.68 -0.97
C LEU A 42 5.11 9.46 -1.86
N SER A 43 4.76 10.68 -2.27
CA SER A 43 5.58 11.56 -3.11
C SER A 43 6.97 11.83 -2.49
N PHE A 44 7.02 11.96 -1.17
CA PHE A 44 8.27 12.13 -0.43
C PHE A 44 9.20 10.91 -0.58
N PHE A 45 8.69 9.71 -0.31
CA PHE A 45 9.47 8.48 -0.42
C PHE A 45 9.83 8.17 -1.87
N TYR A 46 8.89 8.41 -2.79
CA TYR A 46 9.11 8.30 -4.23
C TYR A 46 10.35 9.12 -4.64
N ASN A 47 10.39 10.41 -4.28
CA ASN A 47 11.52 11.27 -4.64
C ASN A 47 12.84 10.82 -3.98
N ILE A 48 12.80 10.35 -2.74
CA ILE A 48 14.00 9.84 -2.05
C ILE A 48 14.53 8.58 -2.72
N PHE A 49 13.67 7.65 -3.10
CA PHE A 49 14.11 6.39 -3.71
C PHE A 49 14.68 6.62 -5.10
N TYR A 50 14.07 7.48 -5.92
CA TYR A 50 14.64 7.90 -7.20
C TYR A 50 15.97 8.63 -7.03
N TYR A 51 16.08 9.49 -6.02
CA TYR A 51 17.36 10.12 -5.69
C TYR A 51 18.43 9.08 -5.32
N MET A 52 18.09 8.08 -4.50
CA MET A 52 19.03 7.02 -4.13
C MET A 52 19.44 6.17 -5.36
N GLU A 53 18.52 5.90 -6.27
CA GLU A 53 18.81 5.22 -7.55
C GLU A 53 19.75 6.05 -8.42
N ASP A 54 19.44 7.34 -8.65
CA ASP A 54 20.24 8.25 -9.46
C ASP A 54 21.66 8.44 -8.90
N GLN A 55 21.83 8.37 -7.57
CA GLN A 55 23.13 8.45 -6.91
C GLN A 55 23.88 7.11 -6.84
N GLY A 56 23.29 6.01 -7.32
CA GLY A 56 23.87 4.66 -7.23
C GLY A 56 23.92 4.09 -5.82
N ILE A 57 23.13 4.65 -4.89
CA ILE A 57 22.99 4.17 -3.50
C ILE A 57 22.04 2.95 -3.48
N LEU A 58 20.97 3.00 -4.28
CA LEU A 58 19.98 1.95 -4.41
C LEU A 58 20.10 1.31 -5.80
N ASP A 59 20.31 -0.01 -5.86
CA ASP A 59 20.19 -0.78 -7.09
C ASP A 59 18.81 -1.48 -7.10
N PRO A 60 17.86 -1.03 -7.94
CA PRO A 60 16.52 -1.61 -8.01
C PRO A 60 16.51 -3.01 -8.65
N LEU A 61 17.61 -3.44 -9.26
CA LEU A 61 17.76 -4.80 -9.80
C LEU A 61 18.33 -5.77 -8.77
N ASN A 62 18.86 -5.27 -7.65
CA ASN A 62 19.40 -6.07 -6.57
C ASN A 62 18.33 -6.37 -5.51
N GLN A 63 17.98 -7.65 -5.37
CA GLN A 63 16.97 -8.12 -4.42
C GLN A 63 17.32 -7.83 -2.96
N ILE A 64 18.62 -7.80 -2.59
CA ILE A 64 19.07 -7.47 -1.24
C ILE A 64 18.89 -5.98 -0.94
N HIS A 65 19.14 -5.13 -1.93
CA HIS A 65 18.87 -3.69 -1.80
C HIS A 65 17.37 -3.44 -1.62
N LEU A 66 16.53 -4.06 -2.45
CA LEU A 66 15.06 -3.95 -2.30
C LEU A 66 14.58 -4.48 -0.94
N ALA A 67 15.08 -5.64 -0.49
CA ALA A 67 14.68 -6.20 0.80
C ALA A 67 15.07 -5.28 1.97
N THR A 68 16.29 -4.74 1.93
CA THR A 68 16.79 -3.78 2.94
C THR A 68 15.99 -2.48 2.91
N LEU A 69 15.67 -1.97 1.72
CA LEU A 69 14.84 -0.77 1.56
C LEU A 69 13.46 -0.98 2.19
N HIS A 70 12.80 -2.09 1.86
CA HIS A 70 11.50 -2.45 2.43
C HIS A 70 11.57 -2.58 3.95
N PHE A 71 12.58 -3.26 4.50
CA PHE A 71 12.75 -3.43 5.93
C PHE A 71 12.79 -2.08 6.68
N ILE A 72 13.56 -1.11 6.15
CA ILE A 72 13.72 0.20 6.80
C ILE A 72 12.49 1.08 6.61
N PHE A 73 12.04 1.23 5.36
CA PHE A 73 11.07 2.26 4.99
C PHE A 73 9.61 1.84 5.14
N ILE A 74 9.24 0.54 5.12
CA ILE A 74 7.83 0.13 5.32
C ILE A 74 7.28 0.65 6.64
N SER A 75 8.05 0.50 7.72
CA SER A 75 7.64 1.00 9.04
C SER A 75 7.44 2.53 9.06
N GLU A 76 8.25 3.27 8.30
CA GLU A 76 8.18 4.72 8.23
C GLU A 76 6.99 5.19 7.37
N ILE A 77 6.80 4.53 6.22
CA ILE A 77 5.66 4.76 5.32
C ILE A 77 4.36 4.52 6.10
N ASN A 78 4.24 3.40 6.80
CA ASN A 78 3.03 3.08 7.59
C ASN A 78 2.76 4.13 8.67
N LYS A 79 3.77 4.56 9.43
CA LYS A 79 3.62 5.65 10.42
C LYS A 79 3.12 6.94 9.78
N LYS A 80 3.67 7.35 8.63
CA LYS A 80 3.22 8.56 7.93
C LYS A 80 1.82 8.40 7.35
N LEU A 81 1.47 7.21 6.85
CA LEU A 81 0.13 6.89 6.36
C LEU A 81 -0.90 6.95 7.49
N GLU A 82 -0.59 6.42 8.68
CA GLU A 82 -1.46 6.51 9.86
C GLU A 82 -1.71 7.97 10.26
N PHE A 83 -0.64 8.76 10.36
CA PHE A 83 -0.76 10.19 10.66
C PHE A 83 -1.59 10.94 9.61
N TRP A 84 -1.31 10.69 8.33
CA TRP A 84 -2.04 11.30 7.23
C TRP A 84 -3.51 10.88 7.22
N ARG A 85 -3.81 9.60 7.48
CA ARG A 85 -5.18 9.08 7.57
C ARG A 85 -5.98 9.85 8.61
N ASP A 86 -5.41 10.07 9.79
CA ASP A 86 -6.10 10.76 10.89
C ASP A 86 -6.34 12.24 10.53
N ALA A 87 -5.36 12.90 9.93
CA ALA A 87 -5.49 14.27 9.44
C ALA A 87 -6.53 14.38 8.32
N TRP A 88 -6.50 13.47 7.34
CA TRP A 88 -7.43 13.43 6.22
C TRP A 88 -8.84 13.08 6.70
N ALA A 89 -9.02 12.19 7.66
CA ALA A 89 -10.36 11.90 8.22
C ALA A 89 -11.01 13.14 8.86
N GLY A 90 -10.19 14.02 9.45
CA GLY A 90 -10.63 15.27 10.08
C GLY A 90 -10.75 16.48 9.15
N HIS A 91 -10.24 16.44 7.92
CA HIS A 91 -10.19 17.62 7.06
C HIS A 91 -11.59 18.08 6.63
N ARG A 92 -11.79 19.39 6.47
CA ARG A 92 -13.09 19.93 6.06
C ARG A 92 -13.28 19.81 4.55
N LEU A 93 -14.30 19.07 4.13
CA LEU A 93 -14.74 19.04 2.73
C LEU A 93 -15.52 20.31 2.40
N ARG A 94 -15.06 21.07 1.40
CA ARG A 94 -15.68 22.35 1.01
C ARG A 94 -17.15 22.18 0.60
N THR A 95 -17.48 21.12 -0.14
CA THR A 95 -18.83 20.86 -0.67
C THR A 95 -19.81 20.43 0.41
N ALA A 96 -19.35 19.62 1.38
CA ALA A 96 -20.18 19.10 2.46
C ALA A 96 -20.14 19.96 3.74
N ARG A 97 -19.22 20.93 3.82
CA ARG A 97 -18.94 21.80 4.98
C ARG A 97 -18.65 21.05 6.29
N SER A 98 -18.34 19.75 6.22
CA SER A 98 -18.05 18.85 7.34
C SER A 98 -16.83 17.98 7.00
N SER A 99 -16.31 17.20 7.96
CA SER A 99 -15.20 16.27 7.73
C SER A 99 -15.69 14.89 7.25
N PRO A 100 -14.85 14.12 6.51
CA PRO A 100 -15.18 12.74 6.17
C PRO A 100 -15.64 11.91 7.37
N LEU A 101 -14.94 12.04 8.51
CA LEU A 101 -15.30 11.35 9.75
C LEU A 101 -16.68 11.76 10.25
N ASN A 102 -16.98 13.07 10.29
CA ASN A 102 -18.28 13.55 10.76
C ASN A 102 -19.42 13.13 9.82
N LEU A 103 -19.18 13.13 8.51
CA LEU A 103 -20.17 12.65 7.53
C LEU A 103 -20.44 11.16 7.70
N TRP A 104 -19.38 10.37 7.91
CA TRP A 104 -19.50 8.93 8.18
C TRP A 104 -20.29 8.67 9.46
N THR A 105 -19.90 9.30 10.58
CA THR A 105 -20.59 9.18 11.87
C THR A 105 -22.05 9.62 11.78
N SER A 106 -22.34 10.75 11.12
CA SER A 106 -23.72 11.19 10.91
C SER A 106 -24.52 10.22 10.05
N GLY A 107 -23.91 9.63 9.01
CA GLY A 107 -24.54 8.62 8.18
C GLY A 107 -24.90 7.36 8.97
N GLN A 108 -23.96 6.87 9.79
CA GLN A 108 -24.17 5.71 10.67
C GLN A 108 -25.27 5.95 11.72
N LEU A 109 -25.37 7.16 12.26
CA LEU A 109 -26.44 7.51 13.20
C LEU A 109 -27.83 7.59 12.55
N GLN A 110 -27.89 8.01 11.28
CA GLN A 110 -29.17 8.17 10.55
C GLN A 110 -29.65 6.86 9.91
N ASN A 111 -28.72 6.08 9.38
CA ASN A 111 -28.98 4.78 8.76
C ASN A 111 -27.80 3.86 9.04
N PRO A 112 -27.84 3.09 10.14
CA PRO A 112 -26.76 2.18 10.50
C PRO A 112 -26.56 1.15 9.39
N VAL A 113 -25.49 1.28 8.63
CA VAL A 113 -24.98 0.20 7.79
C VAL A 113 -23.88 -0.44 8.60
N GLY A 114 -24.13 -1.66 9.08
CA GLY A 114 -23.21 -2.36 9.98
C GLY A 114 -21.77 -2.29 9.46
N LEU A 115 -20.81 -2.23 10.39
CA LEU A 115 -19.48 -2.75 10.07
C LEU A 115 -19.73 -4.20 9.70
N ASP A 116 -19.60 -4.54 8.43
CA ASP A 116 -19.83 -5.91 7.97
C ASP A 116 -18.76 -6.77 8.64
N GLY A 117 -19.07 -7.33 9.82
CA GLY A 117 -18.13 -8.11 10.63
C GLY A 117 -17.74 -9.43 9.96
N ALA A 118 -18.34 -9.72 8.79
CA ALA A 118 -18.02 -10.83 7.92
C ALA A 118 -16.89 -10.52 6.93
N ALA A 119 -16.59 -9.25 6.66
CA ALA A 119 -15.45 -8.91 5.81
C ALA A 119 -14.18 -9.01 6.66
N ASN A 120 -13.38 -10.05 6.40
CA ASN A 120 -12.10 -10.27 7.07
C ASN A 120 -11.09 -9.22 6.57
N LEU A 121 -11.24 -7.97 7.03
CA LEU A 121 -10.35 -6.84 6.70
C LEU A 121 -8.94 -7.01 7.29
N GLN A 122 -8.72 -8.02 8.14
CA GLN A 122 -7.47 -8.26 8.84
C GLN A 122 -6.27 -8.38 7.89
N ASN A 123 -6.51 -8.85 6.65
CA ASN A 123 -5.47 -9.11 5.65
C ASN A 123 -5.63 -8.23 4.39
N TYR A 124 -6.55 -7.27 4.40
CA TYR A 124 -6.78 -6.41 3.24
C TYR A 124 -5.57 -5.49 3.03
N GLY A 125 -4.84 -5.67 1.92
CA GLY A 125 -3.62 -4.91 1.61
C GLY A 125 -2.32 -5.49 2.17
N VAL A 126 -2.32 -6.72 2.69
CA VAL A 126 -1.11 -7.46 3.06
C VAL A 126 -0.50 -8.10 1.80
N GLU A 127 0.73 -7.73 1.44
CA GLU A 127 1.46 -8.36 0.32
C GLU A 127 1.77 -9.83 0.61
N GLY A 128 1.50 -10.71 -0.35
CA GLY A 128 1.80 -12.14 -0.27
C GLY A 128 0.80 -13.00 0.54
N PHE A 129 -0.26 -12.41 1.08
CA PHE A 129 -1.35 -13.19 1.68
C PHE A 129 -2.30 -13.69 0.59
N VAL A 130 -2.44 -15.01 0.46
CA VAL A 130 -3.44 -15.65 -0.40
C VAL A 130 -4.58 -16.11 0.50
N ASP A 131 -5.76 -15.52 0.33
CA ASP A 131 -6.97 -16.15 0.88
C ASP A 131 -7.19 -17.46 0.11
N GLN A 132 -6.91 -18.59 0.77
CA GLN A 132 -7.04 -19.91 0.17
C GLN A 132 -8.49 -20.23 -0.27
N ASN A 133 -9.46 -19.41 0.12
CA ASN A 133 -10.86 -19.56 -0.27
C ASN A 133 -11.22 -18.82 -1.57
N ASP A 134 -10.40 -17.85 -2.02
CA ASP A 134 -10.63 -16.99 -3.20
C ASP A 134 -9.60 -17.29 -4.32
N VAL A 135 -9.26 -18.56 -4.52
CA VAL A 135 -8.38 -18.98 -5.62
C VAL A 135 -9.16 -18.97 -6.94
N GLU A 136 -9.40 -17.77 -7.48
CA GLU A 136 -9.48 -17.65 -8.94
C GLU A 136 -8.05 -17.75 -9.48
N ASP A 137 -7.89 -18.66 -10.43
CA ASP A 137 -6.68 -19.13 -11.11
C ASP A 137 -6.00 -18.01 -11.95
N GLY A 138 -5.79 -16.85 -11.33
CA GLY A 138 -5.08 -15.73 -11.90
C GLY A 138 -3.59 -15.91 -11.64
N GLU A 139 -2.81 -16.02 -12.70
CA GLU A 139 -1.35 -15.95 -12.72
C GLU A 139 -0.83 -14.58 -12.23
N ARG A 140 -1.17 -14.16 -11.00
CA ARG A 140 -0.41 -13.10 -10.34
C ARG A 140 0.89 -13.72 -9.86
N PRO A 141 2.05 -13.24 -10.34
CA PRO A 141 3.33 -13.76 -9.88
C PRO A 141 3.40 -13.64 -8.37
N ILE A 142 3.55 -14.79 -7.70
CA ILE A 142 3.80 -14.86 -6.26
C ILE A 142 5.22 -14.34 -6.08
N PHE A 143 5.36 -13.06 -5.75
CA PHE A 143 6.64 -12.56 -5.26
C PHE A 143 6.88 -13.24 -3.91
N ALA A 144 7.93 -14.07 -3.83
CA ALA A 144 8.41 -14.52 -2.53
C ALA A 144 8.63 -13.26 -1.68
N SER A 145 8.04 -13.23 -0.47
CA SER A 145 8.10 -12.02 0.34
C SER A 145 9.54 -11.59 0.50
N LEU A 146 9.85 -10.33 0.15
CA LEU A 146 11.16 -9.72 0.37
C LEU A 146 11.62 -9.83 1.83
N ALA A 147 10.69 -10.10 2.75
CA ALA A 147 11.00 -10.45 4.12
C ALA A 147 11.89 -11.70 4.24
N TYR A 148 11.71 -12.73 3.41
CA TYR A 148 12.52 -13.95 3.54
C TYR A 148 13.94 -13.80 2.98
N LEU A 149 14.23 -12.71 2.25
CA LEU A 149 15.55 -12.44 1.70
C LEU A 149 16.56 -11.95 2.75
N ILE A 150 16.11 -11.43 3.89
CA ILE A 150 16.97 -11.08 5.02
C ILE A 150 16.87 -12.19 6.07
N ASN A 151 17.95 -12.94 6.26
CA ASN A 151 17.99 -14.06 7.21
C ASN A 151 17.76 -13.61 8.67
N GLU A 152 17.40 -14.56 9.55
CA GLU A 152 17.08 -14.27 10.95
C GLU A 152 18.26 -13.66 11.71
N GLN A 153 19.48 -14.10 11.42
CA GLN A 153 20.69 -13.56 12.05
C GLN A 153 20.89 -12.07 11.74
N CYS A 154 20.69 -11.65 10.49
CA CYS A 154 20.74 -10.25 10.08
C CYS A 154 19.64 -9.45 10.80
N ARG A 155 18.42 -10.00 10.92
CA ARG A 155 17.32 -9.34 11.63
C ARG A 155 17.64 -9.12 13.10
N ASP A 156 18.25 -10.10 13.76
CA ASP A 156 18.64 -10.00 15.16
C ASP A 156 19.77 -8.98 15.38
N ILE A 157 20.78 -8.99 14.51
CA ILE A 157 21.88 -8.00 14.55
C ILE A 157 21.32 -6.59 14.34
N ILE A 158 20.47 -6.41 13.33
CA ILE A 158 19.82 -5.12 13.10
C ILE A 158 18.98 -4.74 14.33
N ALA A 159 18.15 -5.63 14.89
CA ALA A 159 17.35 -5.30 16.07
C ALA A 159 18.17 -4.91 17.31
N GLN A 160 19.40 -5.43 17.45
CA GLN A 160 20.26 -5.16 18.60
C GLN A 160 21.16 -3.92 18.41
N GLU A 161 21.72 -3.73 17.21
CA GLU A 161 22.73 -2.71 16.94
C GLU A 161 22.16 -1.45 16.27
N PHE A 162 21.02 -1.57 15.60
CA PHE A 162 20.46 -0.50 14.80
C PHE A 162 19.48 0.37 15.61
N ILE A 163 19.97 1.53 16.03
CA ILE A 163 19.11 2.63 16.48
C ILE A 163 18.85 3.54 15.28
N ARG A 164 17.57 3.69 14.93
CA ARG A 164 17.10 4.67 13.93
C ARG A 164 17.56 6.05 14.35
N ASN A 165 18.44 6.66 13.57
CA ASN A 165 18.93 8.00 13.86
C ASN A 165 18.09 9.07 13.16
N GLY A 166 17.33 8.72 12.11
CA GLY A 166 16.43 9.65 11.41
C GLY A 166 17.15 10.75 10.62
N ASN A 167 18.48 10.71 10.56
CA ASN A 167 19.30 11.62 9.79
C ASN A 167 19.23 11.29 8.30
N ASN A 168 19.47 12.31 7.47
CA ASN A 168 19.54 12.20 6.02
C ASN A 168 18.33 11.44 5.42
N PHE A 169 17.14 11.68 5.99
CA PHE A 169 15.87 11.08 5.55
C PHE A 169 15.83 9.54 5.52
N GLY A 170 16.67 8.87 6.32
CA GLY A 170 16.72 7.41 6.41
C GLY A 170 17.68 6.75 5.40
N ILE A 171 18.42 7.53 4.61
CA ILE A 171 19.44 7.01 3.69
C ILE A 171 20.61 6.39 4.46
N ASP A 172 21.09 7.07 5.51
CA ASP A 172 22.19 6.56 6.35
C ASP A 172 21.79 5.25 7.05
N ASP A 173 20.53 5.20 7.46
CA ASP A 173 19.90 4.05 8.09
C ASP A 173 19.83 2.85 7.13
N PHE A 174 19.47 3.11 5.86
CA PHE A 174 19.51 2.13 4.78
C PHE A 174 20.93 1.61 4.51
N LEU A 175 21.92 2.50 4.35
CA LEU A 175 23.31 2.12 4.06
C LEU A 175 23.90 1.22 5.14
N ARG A 176 23.68 1.57 6.42
CA ARG A 176 24.16 0.76 7.55
C ARG A 176 23.53 -0.64 7.54
N CYS A 177 22.22 -0.73 7.30
CA CYS A 177 21.55 -2.02 7.26
C CYS A 177 22.00 -2.84 6.04
N LEU A 178 22.22 -2.19 4.90
CA LEU A 178 22.71 -2.85 3.70
C LEU A 178 24.08 -3.48 3.94
N GLU A 179 25.00 -2.76 4.59
CA GLU A 179 26.33 -3.27 4.93
C GLU A 179 26.25 -4.52 5.83
N ILE A 180 25.34 -4.54 6.81
CA ILE A 180 25.12 -5.69 7.68
C ILE A 180 24.56 -6.87 6.87
N VAL A 181 23.54 -6.65 6.05
CA VAL A 181 22.92 -7.72 5.27
C VAL A 181 23.91 -8.29 4.26
N GLU A 182 24.68 -7.47 3.55
CA GLU A 182 25.70 -7.96 2.61
C GLU A 182 26.83 -8.74 3.28
N ARG A 183 27.10 -8.46 4.56
CA ARG A 183 28.16 -9.14 5.32
C ARG A 183 27.75 -10.49 5.90
N TYR A 184 26.47 -10.65 6.23
CA TYR A 184 25.97 -11.79 7.03
C TYR A 184 24.87 -12.62 6.35
N ASN A 185 24.46 -12.27 5.13
CA ASN A 185 23.44 -12.99 4.36
C ASN A 185 24.01 -13.98 3.35
#